data_AF-I5C2L3-F1
#
_entry.id   AF-I5C2L3-F1
#
_cell.length_a   1.000
_cell.length_b   1.000
_cell.length_c   1.000
_cell.angle_alpha   90.00
_cell.angle_beta   90.00
_cell.angle_gamma   90.00
#
_symmetry.space_group_name_H-M   'P 1'
#
loop_
_entity.id
_entity.type
_entity.pdbx_description
1 polymer ?
#
loop_
_entity_poly.entity_id
_entity_poly.type
_entity_poly.pdbx_seq_one_letter_code
_entity_poly.pdbx_strand_id
1 'polypeptide(L)'
;MNPSPEDASIHTFEGYFGQGRLIQHPSGSHLLLASTLISPSGLDKLDIQAGLPQFRYRNPVHGGPAFAGMVWFYPGGQRFISRAGHVFQSTADRSTDLAYLFSLRAPEGEFQTLGFSHITVAPRRGRILGVYDMGVYRFAHQSGTAPEVWHYSMNNELLHRDTLRTFLPDPDGQRLVAQKMDVVLSFLSPDQQQLYLLEASYPQERQPESRHFFPENAHWSLRSIPVR
;
A
#
# COMPACT_ATOMS: atom_id res chain seq x y z
N MET A 1 -9.62 -34.51 15.32
CA MET A 1 -8.41 -35.09 14.72
C MET A 1 -7.51 -33.90 14.41
N ASN A 2 -6.41 -33.71 15.15
CA ASN A 2 -5.49 -32.60 14.89
C ASN A 2 -4.66 -32.96 13.65
N PRO A 3 -4.47 -32.04 12.68
CA PRO A 3 -3.62 -32.32 11.52
C PRO A 3 -2.18 -32.57 11.96
N SER A 4 -1.53 -33.55 11.32
CA SER A 4 -0.14 -33.92 11.55
C SER A 4 0.80 -32.82 11.02
N PRO A 5 1.92 -32.51 11.70
CA PRO A 5 2.89 -31.50 11.23
C PRO A 5 3.59 -31.85 9.90
N GLU A 6 3.30 -33.00 9.30
CA GLU A 6 3.89 -33.49 8.05
C GLU A 6 3.19 -32.97 6.78
N ASP A 7 2.04 -32.29 6.91
CA ASP A 7 1.28 -31.74 5.78
C ASP A 7 1.80 -30.37 5.28
N ALA A 8 2.89 -29.86 5.86
CA ALA A 8 3.52 -28.62 5.44
C ALA A 8 4.50 -28.85 4.27
N SER A 9 4.01 -28.84 3.05
CA SER A 9 4.87 -28.83 1.85
C SER A 9 5.49 -27.45 1.64
N ILE A 10 6.83 -27.37 1.71
CA ILE A 10 7.58 -26.16 1.36
C ILE A 10 7.76 -26.11 -0.15
N HIS A 11 7.21 -25.08 -0.79
CA HIS A 11 7.46 -24.79 -2.21
C HIS A 11 8.47 -23.66 -2.33
N THR A 12 9.60 -23.94 -2.98
CA THR A 12 10.65 -22.95 -3.26
C THR A 12 10.38 -22.30 -4.61
N PHE A 13 10.22 -20.97 -4.63
CA PHE A 13 10.16 -20.20 -5.87
C PHE A 13 11.56 -19.68 -6.21
N GLU A 14 12.17 -20.22 -7.26
CA GLU A 14 13.48 -19.74 -7.75
C GLU A 14 13.33 -18.37 -8.45
N GLY A 15 14.36 -17.52 -8.33
CA GLY A 15 14.41 -16.22 -9.02
C GLY A 15 13.68 -15.07 -8.32
N TYR A 16 13.39 -15.21 -7.02
CA TYR A 16 12.93 -14.10 -6.19
C TYR A 16 14.14 -13.43 -5.52
N PHE A 17 14.54 -12.26 -6.04
CA PHE A 17 15.51 -11.42 -5.36
C PHE A 17 14.75 -10.59 -4.31
N GLY A 18 14.92 -10.88 -3.02
CA GLY A 18 14.42 -10.07 -1.90
C GLY A 18 13.15 -10.57 -1.21
N GLN A 19 12.60 -9.75 -0.30
CA GLN A 19 11.35 -10.02 0.42
C GLN A 19 10.15 -9.70 -0.48
N GLY A 20 9.03 -10.40 -0.28
CA GLY A 20 7.76 -10.12 -0.97
C GLY A 20 6.60 -10.03 0.01
N ARG A 21 5.52 -9.34 -0.39
CA ARG A 21 4.25 -9.37 0.35
C ARG A 21 3.21 -10.12 -0.47
N LEU A 22 2.41 -10.94 0.23
CA LEU A 22 1.25 -11.62 -0.33
C LEU A 22 0.01 -10.75 -0.16
N ILE A 23 -0.71 -10.52 -1.25
CA ILE A 23 -1.98 -9.79 -1.29
C ILE A 23 -3.01 -10.69 -1.94
N GLN A 24 -4.13 -10.91 -1.26
CA GLN A 24 -5.23 -11.72 -1.81
C GLN A 24 -6.09 -10.90 -2.77
N HIS A 25 -6.43 -11.48 -3.93
CA HIS A 25 -7.38 -10.89 -4.86
C HIS A 25 -8.81 -10.92 -4.27
N PRO A 26 -9.68 -9.91 -4.52
CA PRO A 26 -11.02 -9.84 -3.95
C PRO A 26 -11.93 -11.05 -4.22
N SER A 27 -11.72 -11.78 -5.31
CA SER A 27 -12.45 -13.03 -5.60
C SER A 27 -12.08 -14.19 -4.67
N GLY A 28 -11.00 -14.08 -3.90
CA GLY A 28 -10.43 -15.17 -3.12
C GLY A 28 -9.72 -16.26 -3.95
N SER A 29 -9.58 -16.08 -5.27
CA SER A 29 -9.07 -17.15 -6.14
C SER A 29 -7.57 -17.21 -6.35
N HIS A 30 -6.87 -16.10 -6.08
CA HIS A 30 -5.43 -16.04 -6.25
C HIS A 30 -4.80 -15.03 -5.29
N LEU A 31 -3.49 -15.17 -5.11
CA LEU A 31 -2.62 -14.21 -4.44
C LEU A 31 -1.74 -13.52 -5.49
N LEU A 32 -1.39 -12.28 -5.19
CA LEU A 32 -0.26 -11.59 -5.79
C LEU A 32 0.88 -11.56 -4.78
N LEU A 33 2.07 -11.94 -5.22
CA LEU A 33 3.32 -11.84 -4.47
C LEU A 33 4.14 -10.70 -5.08
N ALA A 34 4.13 -9.54 -4.40
CA ALA A 34 4.78 -8.33 -4.88
C ALA A 34 6.20 -8.18 -4.30
N SER A 35 7.20 -8.00 -5.16
CA SER A 35 8.59 -7.79 -4.71
C SER A 35 8.77 -6.44 -4.04
N THR A 36 9.47 -6.44 -2.90
CA THR A 36 9.86 -5.23 -2.17
C THR A 36 11.05 -4.51 -2.79
N LEU A 37 11.71 -5.09 -3.80
CA LEU A 37 12.76 -4.41 -4.55
C LEU A 37 12.17 -3.36 -5.48
N ILE A 38 12.93 -2.30 -5.70
CA ILE A 38 12.51 -1.17 -6.56
C ILE A 38 12.83 -1.47 -8.02
N SER A 39 13.92 -2.18 -8.30
CA SER A 39 14.25 -2.67 -9.63
C SER A 39 15.32 -3.78 -9.57
N PRO A 40 15.18 -4.89 -10.34
CA PRO A 40 13.95 -5.29 -11.04
C PRO A 40 12.88 -5.69 -10.01
N SER A 41 11.70 -5.06 -10.08
CA SER A 41 10.56 -5.45 -9.25
C SER A 41 9.67 -6.42 -10.03
N GLY A 42 9.38 -7.57 -9.43
CA GLY A 42 8.45 -8.56 -9.99
C GLY A 42 7.14 -8.64 -9.22
N LEU A 43 6.12 -9.17 -9.88
CA LEU A 43 4.84 -9.54 -9.32
C LEU A 43 4.47 -10.94 -9.81
N ASP A 44 4.36 -11.88 -8.87
CA ASP A 44 3.99 -13.26 -9.16
C ASP A 44 2.52 -13.50 -8.84
N LYS A 45 1.82 -14.22 -9.70
CA LYS A 45 0.44 -14.66 -9.47
C LYS A 45 0.42 -16.12 -9.04
N LEU A 46 -0.24 -16.37 -7.91
CA LEU A 46 -0.37 -17.69 -7.31
C LEU A 46 -1.86 -18.09 -7.28
N ASP A 47 -2.21 -19.24 -7.83
CA ASP A 47 -3.55 -19.83 -7.70
C ASP A 47 -3.69 -20.49 -6.33
N ILE A 48 -4.81 -20.28 -5.65
CA ILE A 48 -5.07 -20.88 -4.32
C ILE A 48 -6.37 -21.67 -4.26
N GLN A 49 -6.98 -21.99 -5.41
CA GLN A 49 -8.27 -22.70 -5.46
C GLN A 49 -8.15 -24.19 -5.13
N ALA A 50 -7.00 -24.79 -5.40
CA ALA A 50 -6.75 -26.22 -5.21
C ALA A 50 -6.06 -26.55 -3.86
N GLY A 51 -6.15 -25.65 -2.87
CA GLY A 51 -5.47 -25.79 -1.58
C GLY A 51 -4.14 -25.03 -1.56
N LEU A 52 -3.02 -25.75 -1.67
CA LEU A 52 -1.69 -25.15 -1.62
C LEU A 52 -1.49 -24.14 -2.77
N PRO A 53 -0.89 -22.97 -2.51
CA PRO A 53 -0.64 -21.97 -3.55
C PRO A 53 0.24 -22.50 -4.69
N GLN A 54 -0.24 -22.39 -5.92
CA GLN A 54 0.47 -22.82 -7.13
C GLN A 54 0.89 -21.61 -7.97
N PHE A 55 2.17 -21.52 -8.33
CA PHE A 55 2.63 -20.47 -9.24
C PHE A 55 1.97 -20.60 -10.61
N ARG A 56 1.42 -19.48 -11.11
CA ARG A 56 0.83 -19.38 -12.45
C ARG A 56 1.83 -18.77 -13.41
N TYR A 57 2.23 -17.53 -13.15
CA TYR A 57 3.17 -16.76 -13.95
C TYR A 57 3.58 -15.47 -13.23
N ARG A 58 4.68 -14.88 -13.72
CA ARG A 58 5.21 -13.58 -13.32
C ARG A 58 4.78 -12.51 -14.31
N ASN A 59 4.66 -11.26 -13.85
CA ASN A 59 4.51 -10.12 -14.75
C ASN A 59 5.66 -10.09 -15.78
N PRO A 60 5.38 -9.85 -17.08
CA PRO A 60 6.39 -9.94 -18.13
C PRO A 60 7.44 -8.80 -18.10
N VAL A 61 7.25 -7.78 -17.25
CA VAL A 61 7.98 -6.53 -17.36
C VAL A 61 9.23 -6.53 -16.48
N HIS A 62 10.37 -6.88 -17.08
CA HIS A 62 11.69 -6.60 -16.52
C HIS A 62 12.08 -5.14 -16.79
N GLY A 63 12.44 -4.38 -15.75
CA GLY A 63 12.85 -2.97 -15.86
C GLY A 63 11.72 -1.95 -15.98
N GLY A 64 10.47 -2.35 -15.75
CA GLY A 64 9.32 -1.46 -15.84
C GLY A 64 8.83 -0.90 -14.50
N PRO A 65 7.53 -0.54 -14.41
CA PRO A 65 7.00 0.20 -13.27
C PRO A 65 7.17 -0.58 -11.95
N ALA A 66 7.61 0.12 -10.90
CA ALA A 66 7.94 -0.50 -9.63
C ALA A 66 6.70 -0.99 -8.86
N PHE A 67 6.73 -2.21 -8.30
CA PHE A 67 5.66 -2.65 -7.39
C PHE A 67 5.85 -2.17 -5.95
N ALA A 68 7.11 -1.99 -5.53
CA ALA A 68 7.49 -1.51 -4.20
C ALA A 68 6.87 -2.30 -3.02
N GLY A 69 6.61 -3.59 -3.25
CA GLY A 69 6.24 -4.56 -2.23
C GLY A 69 4.81 -4.48 -1.71
N MET A 70 3.93 -3.66 -2.28
CA MET A 70 2.51 -3.62 -1.89
C MET A 70 1.64 -3.30 -3.09
N VAL A 71 0.44 -3.88 -3.12
CA VAL A 71 -0.60 -3.54 -4.09
C VAL A 71 -1.96 -3.44 -3.40
N TRP A 72 -2.86 -2.64 -3.97
CA TRP A 72 -4.26 -2.53 -3.54
C TRP A 72 -5.18 -2.74 -4.73
N PHE A 73 -6.14 -3.64 -4.58
CA PHE A 73 -7.13 -3.93 -5.63
C PHE A 73 -8.24 -2.88 -5.67
N TYR A 74 -8.73 -2.63 -6.88
CA TYR A 74 -10.01 -1.97 -7.07
C TYR A 74 -11.13 -2.88 -6.55
N PRO A 75 -12.28 -2.31 -6.14
CA PRO A 75 -13.47 -3.10 -5.86
C PRO A 75 -13.84 -3.96 -7.08
N GLY A 76 -13.97 -5.26 -6.88
CA GLY A 76 -14.20 -6.25 -7.95
C GLY A 76 -12.92 -6.89 -8.53
N GLY A 77 -11.75 -6.33 -8.23
CA GLY A 77 -10.46 -6.96 -8.52
C GLY A 77 -9.95 -6.82 -9.94
N GLN A 78 -10.67 -6.19 -10.88
CA GLN A 78 -10.27 -6.11 -12.29
C GLN A 78 -9.03 -5.23 -12.55
N ARG A 79 -8.60 -4.47 -11.54
CA ARG A 79 -7.41 -3.62 -11.54
C ARG A 79 -6.79 -3.59 -10.16
N PHE A 80 -5.50 -3.26 -10.09
CA PHE A 80 -4.83 -2.95 -8.84
C PHE A 80 -3.83 -1.82 -9.01
N ILE A 81 -3.44 -1.20 -7.91
CA ILE A 81 -2.48 -0.10 -7.84
C ILE A 81 -1.29 -0.57 -7.01
N SER A 82 -0.07 -0.38 -7.51
CA SER A 82 1.14 -0.63 -6.73
C SER A 82 1.44 0.50 -5.75
N ARG A 83 2.31 0.23 -4.77
CA ARG A 83 2.87 1.26 -3.87
C ARG A 83 3.57 2.40 -4.58
N ALA A 84 4.09 2.16 -5.78
CA ALA A 84 4.68 3.21 -6.60
C ALA A 84 3.63 4.06 -7.36
N GLY A 85 2.33 3.79 -7.18
CA GLY A 85 1.25 4.50 -7.85
C GLY A 85 0.96 4.00 -9.27
N HIS A 86 1.49 2.86 -9.70
CA HIS A 86 1.22 2.31 -11.02
C HIS A 86 -0.04 1.44 -10.99
N VAL A 87 -0.94 1.66 -11.96
CA VAL A 87 -2.19 0.93 -12.12
C VAL A 87 -2.02 -0.15 -13.18
N PHE A 88 -2.45 -1.35 -12.83
CA PHE A 88 -2.37 -2.53 -13.68
C PHE A 88 -3.74 -3.17 -13.86
N GLN A 89 -3.90 -3.85 -14.97
CA GLN A 89 -5.04 -4.72 -15.24
C GLN A 89 -4.90 -6.02 -14.45
N SER A 90 -6.01 -6.55 -13.94
CA SER A 90 -6.07 -7.92 -13.43
C SER A 90 -7.21 -8.69 -14.07
N THR A 91 -6.87 -9.74 -14.80
CA THR A 91 -7.79 -10.56 -15.58
C THR A 91 -7.50 -12.04 -15.40
N ALA A 92 -8.40 -12.88 -15.91
CA ALA A 92 -8.16 -14.31 -16.04
C ALA A 92 -7.26 -14.65 -17.23
N ASP A 93 -7.27 -13.82 -18.28
CA ASP A 93 -6.47 -14.01 -19.48
C ASP A 93 -5.03 -13.54 -19.27
N ARG A 94 -4.10 -14.49 -19.28
CA ARG A 94 -2.66 -14.26 -19.11
C ARG A 94 -2.08 -13.22 -20.07
N SER A 95 -2.64 -13.06 -21.27
CA SER A 95 -2.12 -12.10 -22.27
C SER A 95 -2.38 -10.64 -21.90
N THR A 96 -3.38 -10.38 -21.05
CA THR A 96 -3.78 -9.05 -20.60
C THR A 96 -3.61 -8.85 -19.09
N ASP A 97 -3.44 -9.92 -18.33
CA ASP A 97 -3.25 -9.86 -16.89
C ASP A 97 -1.92 -9.22 -16.52
N LEU A 98 -1.92 -8.47 -15.40
CA LEU A 98 -0.77 -7.72 -14.89
C LEU A 98 -0.21 -6.69 -15.89
N ALA A 99 -0.96 -6.31 -16.92
CA ALA A 99 -0.57 -5.29 -17.89
C ALA A 99 -0.65 -3.88 -17.25
N TYR A 100 0.39 -3.07 -17.47
CA TYR A 100 0.40 -1.67 -17.04
C TYR A 100 -0.65 -0.87 -17.82
N LEU A 101 -1.39 -0.01 -17.11
CA LEU A 101 -2.38 0.88 -17.70
C LEU A 101 -1.91 2.34 -17.66
N PHE A 102 -1.63 2.85 -16.45
CA PHE A 102 -1.20 4.24 -16.23
C PHE A 102 -0.59 4.40 -14.84
N SER A 103 -0.04 5.57 -14.55
CA SER A 103 0.48 5.92 -13.22
C SER A 103 -0.34 7.07 -12.63
N LEU A 104 -0.56 7.06 -11.32
CA LEU A 104 -1.01 8.24 -10.58
C LEU A 104 0.05 9.34 -10.76
N ARG A 105 -0.40 10.54 -11.13
CA ARG A 105 0.52 11.65 -11.43
C ARG A 105 0.99 12.32 -10.14
N ALA A 106 2.28 12.63 -10.07
CA ALA A 106 2.79 13.60 -9.12
C ALA A 106 2.45 15.02 -9.62
N PRO A 107 2.36 16.02 -8.73
CA PRO A 107 2.40 17.43 -9.11
C PRO A 107 3.62 17.75 -9.98
N GLU A 108 3.50 18.76 -10.84
CA GLU A 108 4.65 19.23 -11.63
C GLU A 108 5.82 19.62 -10.72
N GLY A 109 7.02 19.15 -11.05
CA GLY A 109 8.24 19.41 -10.27
C GLY A 109 8.52 18.42 -9.14
N GLU A 110 7.61 17.47 -8.84
CA GLU A 110 7.85 16.38 -7.89
C GLU A 110 8.40 15.12 -8.60
N PHE A 111 9.10 14.27 -7.84
CA PHE A 111 9.62 13.00 -8.36
C PHE A 111 8.47 12.12 -8.88
N GLN A 112 8.64 11.54 -10.07
CA GLN A 112 7.61 10.71 -10.70
C GLN A 112 7.34 9.40 -9.96
N THR A 113 8.26 8.95 -9.10
CA THR A 113 8.07 7.75 -8.30
C THR A 113 7.39 8.11 -6.99
N LEU A 114 6.07 7.95 -6.96
CA LEU A 114 5.26 8.18 -5.77
C LEU A 114 5.44 7.05 -4.77
N GLY A 115 5.36 7.35 -3.48
CA GLY A 115 5.26 6.34 -2.43
C GLY A 115 3.95 6.48 -1.71
N PHE A 116 3.19 5.39 -1.68
CA PHE A 116 1.98 5.32 -0.88
C PHE A 116 2.16 4.34 0.26
N SER A 117 1.84 4.76 1.49
CA SER A 117 1.75 3.82 2.60
C SER A 117 0.43 3.04 2.53
N HIS A 118 -0.63 3.69 2.03
CA HIS A 118 -1.98 3.17 1.87
C HIS A 118 -2.64 3.70 0.61
N ILE A 119 -3.43 2.87 -0.06
CA ILE A 119 -4.32 3.29 -1.15
C ILE A 119 -5.70 2.70 -0.93
N THR A 120 -6.72 3.49 -1.22
CA THR A 120 -8.13 3.09 -1.19
C THR A 120 -8.84 3.61 -2.44
N VAL A 121 -9.76 2.82 -2.98
CA VAL A 121 -10.56 3.21 -4.15
C VAL A 121 -12.01 3.37 -3.72
N ALA A 122 -12.57 4.55 -3.95
CA ALA A 122 -13.95 4.92 -3.68
C ALA A 122 -14.73 5.02 -5.01
N PRO A 123 -15.14 3.90 -5.63
CA PRO A 123 -15.74 3.89 -6.95
C PRO A 123 -17.07 4.66 -7.01
N ARG A 124 -17.87 4.69 -5.94
CA ARG A 124 -19.14 5.43 -5.91
C ARG A 124 -18.94 6.95 -5.94
N ARG A 125 -17.73 7.40 -5.59
CA ARG A 125 -17.31 8.81 -5.68
C ARG A 125 -16.44 9.08 -6.90
N GLY A 126 -16.05 8.05 -7.65
CA GLY A 126 -15.08 8.16 -8.72
C GLY A 126 -13.74 8.71 -8.21
N ARG A 127 -13.25 8.18 -7.08
CA ARG A 127 -12.00 8.62 -6.46
C ARG A 127 -11.05 7.48 -6.14
N ILE A 128 -9.76 7.80 -6.19
CA ILE A 128 -8.68 7.03 -5.58
C ILE A 128 -8.07 7.93 -4.51
N LEU A 129 -7.88 7.40 -3.30
CA LEU A 129 -7.25 8.11 -2.20
C LEU A 129 -5.94 7.40 -1.86
N GLY A 130 -4.83 8.13 -1.87
CA GLY A 130 -3.52 7.62 -1.50
C GLY A 130 -2.97 8.38 -0.31
N VAL A 131 -2.55 7.67 0.74
CA VAL A 131 -1.73 8.28 1.81
C VAL A 131 -0.31 8.32 1.28
N TYR A 132 0.09 9.50 0.82
CA TYR A 132 1.42 9.76 0.31
C TYR A 132 2.43 9.74 1.45
N ASP A 133 3.46 8.94 1.24
CA ASP A 133 4.61 8.77 2.11
C ASP A 133 5.82 8.56 1.19
N MET A 134 6.77 9.51 1.19
CA MET A 134 7.91 9.57 0.26
C MET A 134 8.83 8.32 0.24
N GLY A 135 8.53 7.30 1.05
CA GLY A 135 9.35 6.13 1.29
C GLY A 135 9.23 4.94 0.31
N VAL A 136 9.16 5.15 -1.03
CA VAL A 136 9.48 4.01 -1.95
C VAL A 136 10.96 3.71 -1.92
N TYR A 137 11.79 4.74 -1.97
CA TYR A 137 13.24 4.60 -1.84
C TYR A 137 13.61 4.62 -0.37
N ARG A 138 14.28 3.56 0.11
CA ARG A 138 14.79 3.45 1.49
C ARG A 138 15.64 4.66 1.94
N PHE A 139 16.09 5.49 1.01
CA PHE A 139 16.94 6.66 1.23
C PHE A 139 16.21 8.02 1.14
N ALA A 140 14.93 8.05 0.74
CA ALA A 140 14.20 9.30 0.48
C ALA A 140 13.14 9.63 1.55
N HIS A 141 13.05 8.86 2.63
CA HIS A 141 12.20 9.24 3.75
C HIS A 141 12.84 10.43 4.43
N GLN A 142 12.51 11.64 3.96
CA GLN A 142 12.82 12.85 4.70
C GLN A 142 11.95 12.83 5.95
N SER A 143 12.56 12.47 7.07
CA SER A 143 11.98 12.67 8.39
C SER A 143 11.53 14.13 8.53
N GLY A 144 10.24 14.37 8.77
CA GLY A 144 9.72 15.70 9.10
C GLY A 144 8.65 16.28 8.16
N THR A 145 8.35 15.67 7.01
CA THR A 145 7.16 16.04 6.24
C THR A 145 5.94 15.30 6.78
N ALA A 146 4.88 16.06 7.09
CA ALA A 146 3.61 15.50 7.49
C ALA A 146 3.04 14.65 6.33
N PRO A 147 2.52 13.43 6.59
CA PRO A 147 1.92 12.65 5.52
C PRO A 147 0.72 13.39 4.92
N GLU A 148 0.43 13.12 3.66
CA GLU A 148 -0.67 13.76 2.94
C GLU A 148 -1.64 12.72 2.40
N VAL A 149 -2.92 13.05 2.37
CA VAL A 149 -3.91 12.27 1.62
C VAL A 149 -4.14 12.95 0.29
N TRP A 150 -3.81 12.23 -0.76
CA TRP A 150 -3.95 12.68 -2.13
C TRP A 150 -5.22 12.10 -2.73
N HIS A 151 -6.06 12.99 -3.26
CA HIS A 151 -7.32 12.66 -3.89
C HIS A 151 -7.14 12.69 -5.40
N TYR A 152 -7.36 11.55 -6.03
CA TYR A 152 -7.24 11.38 -7.46
C TYR A 152 -8.60 11.10 -8.10
N SER A 153 -8.78 11.58 -9.33
CA SER A 153 -9.82 11.06 -10.22
C SER A 153 -9.50 9.62 -10.63
N MET A 154 -10.52 8.89 -11.11
CA MET A 154 -10.32 7.53 -11.67
C MET A 154 -9.45 7.53 -12.94
N ASN A 155 -9.19 8.71 -13.50
CA ASN A 155 -8.38 8.92 -14.70
C ASN A 155 -6.97 9.44 -14.37
N ASN A 156 -6.49 9.28 -13.13
CA ASN A 156 -5.13 9.63 -12.64
C ASN A 156 -4.81 11.11 -12.38
N GLU A 157 -5.80 11.98 -12.46
CA GLU A 157 -5.61 13.41 -12.18
C GLU A 157 -5.64 13.65 -10.68
N LEU A 158 -4.62 14.32 -10.14
CA LEU A 158 -4.63 14.78 -8.75
C LEU A 158 -5.60 15.97 -8.63
N LEU A 159 -6.60 15.81 -7.78
CA LEU A 159 -7.67 16.78 -7.57
C LEU A 159 -7.44 17.64 -6.33
N HIS A 160 -6.98 17.01 -5.24
CA HIS A 160 -6.86 17.65 -3.93
C HIS A 160 -5.82 16.97 -3.05
N ARG A 161 -5.27 17.70 -2.07
CA ARG A 161 -4.35 17.19 -1.04
C ARG A 161 -4.79 17.66 0.34
N ASP A 162 -4.86 16.73 1.29
CA ASP A 162 -5.10 17.02 2.70
C ASP A 162 -3.87 16.66 3.53
N THR A 163 -3.22 17.64 4.16
CA THR A 163 -2.10 17.40 5.07
C THR A 163 -2.59 16.79 6.39
N LEU A 164 -2.02 15.65 6.77
CA LEU A 164 -2.30 14.98 8.04
C LEU A 164 -1.40 15.55 9.13
N ARG A 165 -1.96 16.41 10.00
CA ARG A 165 -1.28 16.90 11.20
C ARG A 165 -1.88 16.24 12.43
N THR A 166 -1.05 15.53 13.19
CA THR A 166 -1.39 15.05 14.53
C THR A 166 -0.58 15.80 15.57
N PHE A 167 -1.27 16.22 16.63
CA PHE A 167 -0.65 16.86 17.78
C PHE A 167 -0.64 15.88 18.93
N LEU A 168 0.53 15.69 19.54
CA LEU A 168 0.69 14.95 20.78
C LEU A 168 0.63 15.92 21.96
N PRO A 169 -0.04 15.54 23.06
CA PRO A 169 0.06 16.27 24.31
C PRO A 169 1.48 16.09 24.87
N ASP A 170 2.17 17.20 25.12
CA ASP A 170 3.40 17.26 25.90
C ASP A 170 3.06 17.11 27.41
N PRO A 171 3.90 16.48 28.26
CA PRO A 171 3.80 16.57 29.73
C PRO A 171 3.54 17.99 30.26
N ASP A 172 4.02 19.04 29.59
CA ASP A 172 3.78 20.45 29.96
C ASP A 172 2.49 21.05 29.37
N GLY A 173 1.65 20.25 28.71
CA GLY A 173 0.38 20.69 28.11
C GLY A 173 0.52 21.46 26.80
N GLN A 174 1.74 21.58 26.25
CA GLN A 174 1.95 22.13 24.91
C GLN A 174 1.51 21.15 23.82
N ARG A 175 1.07 21.70 22.68
CA ARG A 175 0.73 20.91 21.49
C ARG A 175 1.98 20.71 20.65
N LEU A 176 2.63 19.56 20.80
CA LEU A 176 3.74 19.17 19.93
C LEU A 176 3.18 18.53 18.65
N VAL A 177 3.75 18.85 17.50
CA VAL A 177 3.43 18.13 16.26
C VAL A 177 4.11 16.75 16.33
N ALA A 178 3.35 15.69 16.10
CA ALA A 178 3.90 14.34 16.00
C ALA A 178 5.00 14.32 14.92
N GLN A 179 6.21 13.89 15.28
CA GLN A 179 7.34 13.87 14.34
C GLN A 179 7.22 12.75 13.30
N LYS A 180 6.51 11.68 13.65
CA LYS A 180 6.23 10.56 12.75
C LYS A 180 4.81 10.06 12.99
N MET A 181 4.11 9.85 11.89
CA MET A 181 2.81 9.21 11.86
C MET A 181 2.89 8.03 10.92
N ASP A 182 2.51 6.86 11.42
CA ASP A 182 2.29 5.68 10.58
C ASP A 182 0.78 5.49 10.45
N VAL A 183 0.25 5.59 9.23
CA VAL A 183 -1.11 5.10 8.96
C VAL A 183 -1.02 3.58 9.00
N VAL A 184 -1.84 2.95 9.85
CA VAL A 184 -1.83 1.50 10.05
C VAL A 184 -2.96 0.83 9.28
N LEU A 185 -4.09 1.53 9.17
CA LEU A 185 -5.28 1.05 8.47
C LEU A 185 -6.05 2.22 7.87
N SER A 186 -6.66 1.99 6.72
CA SER A 186 -7.62 2.90 6.11
C SER A 186 -8.87 2.17 5.64
N PHE A 187 -10.05 2.74 5.84
CA PHE A 187 -11.30 2.18 5.31
C PHE A 187 -12.30 3.27 4.96
N LEU A 188 -13.20 2.99 4.00
CA LEU A 188 -14.28 3.89 3.62
C LEU A 188 -15.52 3.65 4.48
N SER A 189 -16.23 4.73 4.79
CA SER A 189 -17.65 4.68 5.15
C SER A 189 -18.48 3.92 4.10
N PRO A 190 -19.63 3.31 4.47
CA PRO A 190 -20.47 2.57 3.53
C PRO A 190 -20.96 3.37 2.31
N ASP A 191 -21.20 4.67 2.49
CA ASP A 191 -21.58 5.61 1.43
C ASP A 191 -20.38 6.20 0.67
N GLN A 192 -19.17 5.88 1.13
CA GLN A 192 -17.89 6.35 0.63
C GLN A 192 -17.71 7.87 0.71
N GLN A 193 -18.46 8.57 1.58
CA GLN A 193 -18.32 10.02 1.78
C GLN A 193 -17.15 10.36 2.70
N GLN A 194 -16.73 9.42 3.52
CA GLN A 194 -15.63 9.55 4.48
C GLN A 194 -14.62 8.42 4.31
N LEU A 195 -13.35 8.77 4.36
CA LEU A 195 -12.21 7.89 4.58
C LEU A 195 -11.83 7.96 6.07
N TYR A 196 -11.78 6.82 6.73
CA TYR A 196 -11.28 6.69 8.08
C TYR A 196 -9.83 6.19 8.06
N LEU A 197 -8.96 6.85 8.81
CA LEU A 197 -7.56 6.47 9.00
C LEU A 197 -7.30 6.15 10.47
N LEU A 198 -6.77 4.96 10.74
CA LEU A 198 -6.19 4.63 12.03
C LEU A 198 -4.69 4.96 11.98
N GLU A 199 -4.30 5.93 12.80
CA GLU A 199 -2.96 6.51 12.83
C GLU A 199 -2.27 6.14 14.15
N ALA A 200 -1.02 5.69 14.07
CA ALA A 200 -0.12 5.56 15.20
C ALA A 200 0.88 6.71 15.18
N SER A 201 0.97 7.46 16.27
CA SER A 201 1.90 8.57 16.47
C SER A 201 2.85 8.26 17.62
N TYR A 202 4.10 8.69 17.49
CA TYR A 202 5.16 8.33 18.45
C TYR A 202 5.78 9.59 19.10
N PRO A 203 6.00 9.57 20.43
CA PRO A 203 6.73 10.64 21.12
C PRO A 203 8.22 10.64 20.72
N GLN A 204 8.87 11.79 20.91
CA GLN A 204 10.20 12.12 20.36
C GLN A 204 11.33 11.17 20.82
N GLU A 205 11.22 10.57 22.01
CA GLU A 205 12.37 9.96 22.71
C GLU A 205 12.69 8.50 22.36
N ARG A 206 11.89 7.82 21.55
CA ARG A 206 12.22 6.44 21.13
C ARG A 206 11.82 6.21 19.69
N GLN A 207 12.70 6.59 18.76
CA GLN A 207 12.64 5.98 17.43
C GLN A 207 13.03 4.50 17.61
N PRO A 208 12.13 3.54 17.36
CA PRO A 208 12.52 2.15 17.45
C PRO A 208 13.54 1.87 16.34
N GLU A 209 14.74 1.42 16.71
CA GLU A 209 15.76 0.99 15.75
C GLU A 209 15.27 -0.20 14.89
N SER A 210 14.17 -0.85 15.27
CA SER A 210 13.53 -1.93 14.53
C SER A 210 12.10 -1.58 14.10
N ARG A 211 11.80 -1.70 12.80
CA ARG A 211 10.48 -1.45 12.17
C ARG A 211 9.41 -2.51 12.50
N HIS A 212 9.62 -3.35 13.51
CA HIS A 212 8.81 -4.56 13.72
C HIS A 212 8.11 -4.65 15.08
N PHE A 213 8.27 -3.65 15.94
CA PHE A 213 7.49 -3.54 17.16
C PHE A 213 6.59 -2.31 17.08
N PHE A 214 5.29 -2.51 17.32
CA PHE A 214 4.44 -1.41 17.77
C PHE A 214 4.95 -1.04 19.17
N PRO A 215 5.64 0.10 19.35
CA PRO A 215 6.09 0.48 20.67
C PRO A 215 4.87 0.62 21.58
N GLU A 216 5.00 0.15 22.83
CA GLU A 216 3.95 0.22 23.86
C GLU A 216 3.44 1.65 24.11
N ASN A 217 4.20 2.66 23.66
CA ASN A 217 3.92 4.09 23.84
C ASN A 217 3.34 4.76 22.59
N ALA A 218 2.79 3.99 21.65
CA ALA A 218 2.11 4.57 20.49
C ALA A 218 0.80 5.26 20.92
N HIS A 219 0.63 6.52 20.49
CA HIS A 219 -0.65 7.20 20.58
C HIS A 219 -1.50 6.88 19.35
N TRP A 220 -2.65 6.27 19.58
CA TRP A 220 -3.58 5.89 18.53
C TRP A 220 -4.64 6.96 18.33
N SER A 221 -4.93 7.30 17.08
CA SER A 221 -6.02 8.19 16.73
C SER A 221 -6.78 7.68 15.52
N LEU A 222 -8.10 7.90 15.52
CA LEU A 222 -8.97 7.64 14.38
C LEU A 222 -9.37 8.98 13.77
N ARG A 223 -9.01 9.19 12.51
CA ARG A 223 -9.33 10.41 11.76
C ARG A 223 -10.35 10.12 10.68
N SER A 224 -11.29 11.02 10.46
CA SER A 224 -12.19 11.00 9.31
C SER A 224 -11.83 12.11 8.31
N ILE A 225 -11.78 11.77 7.03
CA ILE A 225 -11.43 12.67 5.93
C ILE A 225 -12.53 12.61 4.87
N PRO A 226 -13.16 13.75 4.50
CA PRO A 226 -14.19 13.75 3.47
C PRO A 226 -13.62 13.33 2.11
N VAL A 227 -14.29 12.41 1.42
CA VAL A 227 -13.99 12.04 0.05
C VAL A 227 -14.60 13.09 -0.88
N ARG A 228 -13.78 14.08 -1.23
CA ARG A 228 -14.09 15.18 -2.16
C ARG A 228 -13.93 14.74 -3.61
#